data_AF-A0A7D4ADX1-F1
#
_entry.id   AF-A0A7D4ADX1-F1
#
_cell.length_a   1.000
_cell.length_b   1.000
_cell.length_c   1.000
_cell.angle_alpha   90.00
_cell.angle_beta   90.00
_cell.angle_gamma   90.00
#
_symmetry.space_group_name_H-M   'P 1'
#
loop_
_entity.id
_entity.type
_entity.pdbx_description
1 polymer ?
#
loop_
_entity_poly.entity_id
_entity_poly.type
_entity_poly.pdbx_seq_one_letter_code
_entity_poly.pdbx_strand_id
1 'polypeptide(L)'
;MRISYFLTLFLLAASLLAEAQQTAWRPFRPGFSYSYSPPGSPGLIVPVHTLRVDSAYATAAGDSVYTFNRLLRPLGSPASRYAKSRNNLFGARLRWRPGGSEYYLEANAEPAPIGPATPVALLLRPRAAVGSTWAASVQPALTATLSSRALDPAGTSADSVATITLSNGQQVVLSRRYGLRLGPQWLALDGSSPAWQQWTTPQAGLGDYDARQLFALSVGDELGYELTTYSFGSAFVCSQGYRLRRITSRQFSADSLVLTYREQTQTTLFRAAARRARSSRRHWRAAG
;
A
#
# COMPACT_ATOMS: atom_id res chain seq x y z
N MET A 1 -41.49 15.28 -31.09
CA MET A 1 -40.99 13.88 -31.15
C MET A 1 -39.52 13.74 -31.64
N ARG A 2 -38.60 14.70 -31.40
CA ARG A 2 -37.19 14.59 -31.87
C ARG A 2 -36.12 14.49 -30.77
N ILE A 3 -36.49 14.60 -29.50
CA ILE A 3 -35.55 14.63 -28.36
C ILE A 3 -35.17 13.21 -27.88
N SER A 4 -36.06 12.22 -28.06
CA SER A 4 -35.86 10.86 -27.55
C SER A 4 -34.71 10.09 -28.20
N TYR A 5 -34.36 10.37 -29.46
CA TYR A 5 -33.27 9.68 -30.17
C TYR A 5 -31.87 10.19 -29.75
N PHE A 6 -31.76 11.45 -29.32
CA PHE A 6 -30.48 11.99 -28.85
C PHE A 6 -30.09 11.44 -27.49
N LEU A 7 -31.07 11.18 -26.60
CA LEU A 7 -30.80 10.63 -25.27
C LEU A 7 -30.29 9.18 -25.34
N THR A 8 -30.88 8.34 -26.19
CA THR A 8 -30.42 6.96 -26.40
C THR A 8 -29.05 6.90 -27.06
N LEU A 9 -28.76 7.78 -28.02
CA LEU A 9 -27.43 7.84 -28.64
C LEU A 9 -26.36 8.29 -27.62
N PHE A 10 -26.69 9.24 -26.74
CA PHE A 10 -25.80 9.70 -25.68
C PHE A 10 -25.54 8.61 -24.63
N LEU A 11 -26.56 7.84 -24.26
CA LEU A 11 -26.43 6.71 -23.33
C LEU A 11 -25.60 5.55 -23.93
N LEU A 12 -25.75 5.25 -25.23
CA LEU A 12 -24.90 4.26 -25.91
C LEU A 12 -23.44 4.75 -26.05
N ALA A 13 -23.21 6.03 -26.31
CA ALA A 13 -21.85 6.57 -26.38
C ALA A 13 -21.15 6.55 -25.00
N ALA A 14 -21.91 6.83 -23.92
CA ALA A 14 -21.39 6.80 -22.56
C ALA A 14 -20.98 5.39 -22.10
N SER A 15 -21.72 4.35 -22.49
CA SER A 15 -21.37 2.96 -22.14
C SER A 15 -20.11 2.47 -22.87
N LEU A 16 -19.93 2.84 -24.15
CA LEU A 16 -18.72 2.50 -24.92
C LEU A 16 -17.45 3.14 -24.34
N LEU A 17 -17.54 4.35 -23.80
CA LEU A 17 -16.42 5.02 -23.15
C LEU A 17 -16.07 4.40 -21.78
N ALA A 18 -17.05 3.85 -21.06
CA ALA A 18 -16.84 3.20 -19.77
C ALA A 18 -16.08 1.86 -19.94
N GLU A 19 -16.39 1.07 -20.97
CA GLU A 19 -15.69 -0.20 -21.24
C GLU A 19 -14.24 0.02 -21.69
N ALA A 20 -13.98 1.06 -22.49
CA ALA A 20 -12.62 1.40 -22.92
C ALA A 20 -11.69 1.66 -21.72
N GLN A 21 -12.19 2.22 -20.62
CA GLN A 21 -11.40 2.43 -19.41
C GLN A 21 -11.17 1.14 -18.61
N GLN A 22 -12.11 0.18 -18.64
CA GLN A 22 -11.95 -1.10 -17.95
C GLN A 22 -11.02 -2.08 -18.66
N THR A 23 -10.79 -1.92 -19.96
CA THR A 23 -9.94 -2.81 -20.77
C THR A 23 -8.44 -2.52 -20.64
N ALA A 24 -8.04 -1.44 -19.97
CA ALA A 24 -6.64 -1.08 -19.75
C ALA A 24 -6.07 -1.82 -18.51
N TRP A 25 -4.91 -2.44 -18.68
CA TRP A 25 -4.12 -3.10 -17.62
C TRP A 25 -3.47 -2.09 -16.65
N ARG A 26 -4.25 -1.14 -16.16
CA ARG A 26 -3.77 -0.08 -15.27
C ARG A 26 -3.50 -0.69 -13.88
N PRO A 27 -2.26 -0.56 -13.35
CA PRO A 27 -1.95 -1.05 -12.00
C PRO A 27 -2.85 -0.43 -10.92
N PHE A 28 -3.14 0.88 -11.07
CA PHE A 28 -3.97 1.65 -10.15
C PHE A 28 -4.91 2.55 -10.93
N ARG A 29 -6.17 2.63 -10.49
CA ARG A 29 -7.23 3.40 -11.14
C ARG A 29 -7.72 4.51 -10.20
N PRO A 30 -7.96 5.72 -10.71
CA PRO A 30 -8.61 6.77 -9.93
C PRO A 30 -9.97 6.32 -9.40
N GLY A 31 -10.32 6.77 -8.19
CA GLY A 31 -11.61 6.45 -7.56
C GLY A 31 -11.67 5.07 -6.88
N PHE A 32 -10.57 4.31 -6.87
CA PHE A 32 -10.48 3.04 -6.15
C PHE A 32 -9.45 3.11 -5.02
N SER A 33 -9.74 2.39 -3.95
CA SER A 33 -8.83 2.07 -2.85
C SER A 33 -8.38 0.61 -2.95
N TYR A 34 -7.09 0.40 -2.74
CA TYR A 34 -6.42 -0.89 -2.83
C TYR A 34 -5.84 -1.25 -1.47
N SER A 35 -6.12 -2.45 -0.99
CA SER A 35 -5.62 -2.96 0.29
C SER A 35 -4.56 -4.02 0.03
N TYR A 36 -3.40 -3.92 0.67
CA TYR A 36 -2.28 -4.84 0.51
C TYR A 36 -1.78 -5.36 1.85
N SER A 37 -1.39 -6.63 1.90
CA SER A 37 -0.75 -7.24 3.07
C SER A 37 0.64 -7.77 2.70
N PRO A 38 1.56 -7.89 3.68
CA PRO A 38 2.80 -8.62 3.44
C PRO A 38 2.50 -10.12 3.26
N PRO A 39 3.41 -10.87 2.61
CA PRO A 39 3.19 -12.27 2.33
C PRO A 39 3.31 -13.07 3.63
N GLY A 40 2.46 -14.10 3.76
CA GLY A 40 2.58 -15.07 4.83
C GLY A 40 2.32 -14.52 6.24
N SER A 41 1.63 -13.39 6.42
CA SER A 41 1.17 -12.92 7.74
C SER A 41 0.22 -13.94 8.38
N PRO A 42 0.66 -14.76 9.34
CA PRO A 42 -0.17 -15.76 9.99
C PRO A 42 -0.75 -15.15 11.26
N GLY A 43 -2.06 -14.91 11.31
CA GLY A 43 -2.69 -14.41 12.53
C GLY A 43 -4.11 -13.89 12.34
N LEU A 44 -4.79 -13.64 13.46
CA LEU A 44 -6.10 -12.98 13.53
C LEU A 44 -6.03 -11.50 13.11
N ILE A 45 -4.85 -10.88 13.15
CA ILE A 45 -4.61 -9.48 12.80
C ILE A 45 -3.59 -9.46 11.65
N VAL A 46 -4.08 -9.13 10.46
CA VAL A 46 -3.24 -8.97 9.26
C VAL A 46 -2.94 -7.48 9.08
N PRO A 47 -1.68 -7.05 9.02
CA PRO A 47 -1.35 -5.66 8.73
C PRO A 47 -1.74 -5.35 7.28
N VAL A 48 -2.71 -4.46 7.11
CA VAL A 48 -3.21 -4.01 5.81
C VAL A 48 -2.77 -2.57 5.55
N HIS A 49 -2.14 -2.35 4.40
CA HIS A 49 -1.79 -1.03 3.89
C HIS A 49 -2.75 -0.63 2.78
N THR A 50 -3.32 0.57 2.90
CA THR A 50 -4.19 1.14 1.87
C THR A 50 -3.42 2.06 0.92
N LEU A 51 -3.72 1.92 -0.35
CA LEU A 51 -3.19 2.73 -1.43
C LEU A 51 -4.33 3.23 -2.31
N ARG A 52 -4.27 4.50 -2.70
CA ARG A 52 -5.18 5.12 -3.66
C ARG A 52 -4.43 6.12 -4.52
N VAL A 53 -5.02 6.44 -5.67
CA VAL A 53 -4.61 7.61 -6.45
C VAL A 53 -5.15 8.85 -5.74
N ASP A 54 -4.26 9.77 -5.38
CA ASP A 54 -4.59 11.00 -4.65
C ASP A 54 -4.80 12.18 -5.60
N SER A 55 -3.95 12.30 -6.63
CA SER A 55 -4.13 13.30 -7.69
C SER A 55 -3.69 12.79 -9.05
N ALA A 56 -4.13 13.46 -10.12
CA ALA A 56 -3.78 13.14 -11.49
C ALA A 56 -3.47 14.41 -12.29
N TYR A 57 -2.49 14.35 -13.17
CA TYR A 57 -2.14 15.44 -14.09
C TYR A 57 -1.52 14.89 -15.38
N ALA A 58 -1.50 15.71 -16.44
CA ALA A 58 -0.81 15.39 -17.68
C ALA A 58 0.56 16.09 -17.73
N THR A 59 1.58 15.43 -18.27
CA THR A 59 2.88 16.07 -18.53
C THR A 59 2.84 16.84 -19.85
N ALA A 60 3.83 17.71 -20.07
CA ALA A 60 4.00 18.41 -21.35
C ALA A 60 4.20 17.44 -22.54
N ALA A 61 4.69 16.23 -22.29
CA ALA A 61 4.84 15.18 -23.30
C ALA A 61 3.55 14.39 -23.57
N GLY A 62 2.44 14.71 -22.89
CA GLY A 62 1.16 14.00 -23.02
C GLY A 62 1.04 12.75 -22.14
N ASP A 63 2.01 12.46 -21.27
CA ASP A 63 1.91 11.33 -20.34
C ASP A 63 0.86 11.62 -19.25
N SER A 64 0.05 10.64 -18.88
CA SER A 64 -0.85 10.73 -17.73
C SER A 64 -0.11 10.29 -16.46
N VAL A 65 -0.10 11.13 -15.43
CA VAL A 65 0.55 10.85 -14.14
C VAL A 65 -0.49 10.78 -13.04
N TYR A 66 -0.43 9.73 -12.24
CA TYR A 66 -1.30 9.47 -11.09
C TYR A 66 -0.42 9.39 -9.83
N THR A 67 -0.53 10.37 -8.95
CA THR A 67 0.21 10.36 -7.68
C THR A 67 -0.53 9.51 -6.66
N PHE A 68 0.21 8.79 -5.81
CA PHE A 68 -0.39 7.98 -4.75
C PHE A 68 -0.49 8.78 -3.45
N ASN A 69 -1.44 8.40 -2.58
CA ASN A 69 -1.48 8.94 -1.23
C ASN A 69 -0.15 8.65 -0.51
N ARG A 70 0.29 9.54 0.38
CA ARG A 70 1.55 9.35 1.10
C ARG A 70 1.33 8.57 2.40
N LEU A 71 2.24 7.64 2.72
CA LEU A 71 2.26 6.96 4.00
C LEU A 71 2.94 7.84 5.05
N LEU A 72 2.38 7.89 6.25
CA LEU A 72 3.11 8.42 7.41
C LEU A 72 4.11 7.37 7.89
N ARG A 73 5.35 7.78 8.12
CA ARG A 73 6.41 6.89 8.61
C ARG A 73 7.08 7.48 9.84
N PRO A 74 7.50 6.64 10.80
CA PRO A 74 8.35 7.09 11.88
C PRO A 74 9.69 7.57 11.29
N LEU A 75 10.11 8.78 11.65
CA LEU A 75 11.49 9.20 11.45
C LEU A 75 12.35 8.38 12.42
N GLY A 76 13.32 7.61 11.92
CA GLY A 76 14.07 6.51 12.56
C GLY A 76 14.70 6.70 13.96
N SER A 77 14.38 7.75 14.70
CA SER A 77 14.61 7.91 16.13
C SER A 77 13.46 7.31 16.95
N PRO A 78 13.72 6.68 18.10
CA PRO A 78 12.69 6.08 18.97
C PRO A 78 11.64 7.05 19.58
N ALA A 79 11.77 8.36 19.36
CA ALA A 79 10.80 9.39 19.76
C ALA A 79 9.97 9.93 18.56
N SER A 80 9.68 9.07 17.57
CA SER A 80 9.48 9.48 16.18
C SER A 80 8.31 10.46 15.96
N ARG A 81 8.62 11.68 15.51
CA ARG A 81 7.68 12.47 14.72
C ARG A 81 7.36 11.67 13.45
N TYR A 82 6.09 11.54 13.11
CA TYR A 82 5.69 10.95 11.84
C TYR A 82 5.92 11.97 10.73
N ALA A 83 6.60 11.55 9.66
CA ALA A 83 6.74 12.35 8.45
C ALA A 83 5.99 11.69 7.30
N LYS A 84 5.42 12.51 6.43
CA LYS A 84 4.89 12.03 5.15
C LYS A 84 6.06 11.48 4.33
N SER A 85 5.99 10.19 4.03
CA SER A 85 6.94 9.56 3.12
C SER A 85 6.71 10.05 1.70
N ARG A 86 7.80 10.16 0.93
CA ARG A 86 7.75 10.41 -0.52
C ARG A 86 7.14 9.24 -1.30
N ASN A 87 7.22 8.03 -0.76
CA ASN A 87 6.72 6.83 -1.40
C ASN A 87 5.59 6.21 -0.58
N ASN A 88 4.54 5.80 -1.27
CA ASN A 88 3.65 4.75 -0.81
C ASN A 88 4.31 3.37 -1.03
N LEU A 89 3.52 2.30 -0.91
CA LEU A 89 3.95 0.92 -0.90
C LEU A 89 4.57 0.46 -2.22
N PHE A 90 4.17 1.03 -3.36
CA PHE A 90 4.71 0.67 -4.67
C PHE A 90 5.32 1.88 -5.41
N GLY A 91 5.80 2.87 -4.65
CA GLY A 91 6.39 4.10 -5.18
C GLY A 91 5.57 5.35 -4.85
N ALA A 92 5.89 6.45 -5.51
CA ALA A 92 5.26 7.76 -5.34
C ALA A 92 4.13 8.00 -6.35
N ARG A 93 4.27 7.50 -7.58
CA ARG A 93 3.31 7.72 -8.66
C ARG A 93 3.36 6.65 -9.74
N LEU A 94 2.29 6.57 -10.52
CA LEU A 94 2.17 5.81 -11.76
C LEU A 94 2.17 6.81 -12.93
N ARG A 95 3.11 6.67 -13.86
CA ARG A 95 3.10 7.39 -15.14
C ARG A 95 2.69 6.44 -16.26
N TRP A 96 1.73 6.84 -17.07
CA TRP A 96 1.18 6.08 -18.18
C TRP A 96 1.39 6.85 -19.48
N ARG A 97 1.99 6.18 -20.47
CA ARG A 97 2.11 6.70 -21.83
C ARG A 97 0.90 6.27 -22.66
N PRO A 98 0.05 7.22 -23.12
CA PRO A 98 -1.05 6.90 -24.01
C PRO A 98 -0.56 6.17 -25.27
N GLY A 99 -1.38 5.30 -25.84
CA GLY A 99 -1.05 4.53 -27.06
C GLY A 99 -0.17 3.29 -26.83
N GLY A 100 0.86 3.36 -25.98
CA GLY A 100 1.81 2.26 -25.78
C GLY A 100 1.40 1.19 -24.77
N SER A 101 0.40 1.47 -23.91
CA SER A 101 0.08 0.62 -22.73
C SER A 101 1.31 0.34 -21.84
N GLU A 102 2.23 1.30 -21.81
CA GLU A 102 3.43 1.29 -20.97
C GLU A 102 3.15 2.01 -19.67
N TYR A 103 3.44 1.34 -18.57
CA TYR A 103 3.21 1.86 -17.22
C TYR A 103 4.54 1.94 -16.48
N TYR A 104 4.86 3.13 -15.99
CA TYR A 104 6.03 3.38 -15.16
C TYR A 104 5.57 3.55 -13.72
N LEU A 105 5.90 2.60 -12.85
CA LEU A 105 5.84 2.83 -11.41
C LEU A 105 7.11 3.56 -10.99
N GLU A 106 6.96 4.72 -10.37
CA GLU A 106 8.09 5.58 -10.03
C GLU A 106 8.18 5.80 -8.52
N ALA A 107 9.33 5.48 -7.94
CA ALA A 107 9.70 5.78 -6.56
C ALA A 107 10.67 6.97 -6.52
N ASN A 108 10.69 7.72 -5.41
CA ASN A 108 11.53 8.90 -5.21
C ASN A 108 11.35 9.97 -6.30
N ALA A 109 10.17 10.02 -6.92
CA ALA A 109 9.86 10.94 -8.01
C ALA A 109 9.62 12.39 -7.56
N GLU A 110 9.57 12.63 -6.25
CA GLU A 110 9.42 13.94 -5.64
C GLU A 110 10.76 14.40 -5.02
N PRO A 111 11.05 15.71 -5.04
CA PRO A 111 12.23 16.27 -4.40
C PRO A 111 12.36 15.85 -2.92
N ALA A 112 13.59 15.59 -2.47
CA ALA A 112 13.85 15.38 -1.05
C ALA A 112 13.77 16.72 -0.31
N PRO A 113 13.44 16.72 0.99
CA PRO A 113 13.62 17.91 1.83
C PRO A 113 15.07 18.41 1.86
N ILE A 114 16.03 17.50 1.67
CA ILE A 114 17.46 17.81 1.62
C ILE A 114 18.03 17.16 0.34
N GLY A 115 18.18 17.97 -0.71
CA GLY A 115 18.87 17.58 -1.93
C GLY A 115 18.02 16.93 -3.03
N PRO A 116 18.62 16.69 -4.21
CA PRO A 116 17.95 16.03 -5.31
C PRO A 116 17.66 14.56 -4.98
N ALA A 117 16.53 14.06 -5.47
CA ALA A 117 16.15 12.66 -5.39
C ALA A 117 16.27 12.04 -6.79
N THR A 118 16.96 10.91 -6.91
CA THR A 118 17.00 10.16 -8.17
C THR A 118 15.77 9.28 -8.26
N PRO A 119 14.87 9.49 -9.24
CA PRO A 119 13.70 8.65 -9.42
C PRO A 119 14.12 7.24 -9.84
N VAL A 120 13.54 6.24 -9.21
CA VAL A 120 13.63 4.84 -9.64
C VAL A 120 12.34 4.51 -10.36
N ALA A 121 12.43 3.99 -11.58
CA ALA A 121 11.27 3.66 -12.39
C ALA A 121 11.28 2.18 -12.78
N LEU A 122 10.13 1.52 -12.61
CA LEU A 122 9.86 0.18 -13.10
C LEU A 122 8.85 0.24 -14.26
N LEU A 123 9.30 -0.12 -15.45
CA LEU A 123 8.49 -0.21 -16.67
C LEU A 123 7.78 -1.57 -16.74
N LEU A 124 6.45 -1.50 -16.80
CA LEU A 124 5.54 -2.64 -16.95
C LEU A 124 4.89 -2.59 -18.34
N ARG A 125 4.98 -3.70 -19.07
CA ARG A 125 4.34 -3.90 -20.39
C ARG A 125 3.38 -5.09 -20.35
N PRO A 126 2.24 -5.00 -19.64
CA PRO A 126 1.31 -6.12 -19.48
C PRO A 126 0.68 -6.58 -20.80
N ARG A 127 0.77 -5.79 -21.88
CA ARG A 127 0.32 -6.13 -23.24
C ARG A 127 1.42 -6.66 -24.17
N ALA A 128 2.66 -6.80 -23.71
CA ALA A 128 3.72 -7.44 -24.51
C ALA A 128 3.32 -8.88 -24.89
N ALA A 129 3.97 -9.48 -25.89
CA ALA A 129 3.79 -10.91 -26.14
C ALA A 129 4.40 -11.72 -24.99
N VAL A 130 3.77 -12.85 -24.64
CA VAL A 130 4.32 -13.75 -23.62
C VAL A 130 5.69 -14.24 -24.08
N GLY A 131 6.67 -14.26 -23.18
CA GLY A 131 8.08 -14.53 -23.46
C GLY A 131 8.91 -13.30 -23.89
N SER A 132 8.27 -12.16 -24.17
CA SER A 132 9.01 -10.92 -24.50
C SER A 132 9.73 -10.36 -23.29
N THR A 133 10.96 -9.90 -23.50
CA THR A 133 11.82 -9.30 -22.46
C THR A 133 12.14 -7.85 -22.82
N TRP A 134 12.19 -6.96 -21.83
CA TRP A 134 12.54 -5.54 -22.01
C TRP A 134 13.37 -5.02 -20.83
N ALA A 135 14.08 -3.90 -21.03
CA ALA A 135 14.73 -3.16 -19.95
C ALA A 135 13.64 -2.53 -19.05
N ALA A 136 13.53 -3.01 -17.82
CA ALA A 136 12.47 -2.64 -16.89
C ALA A 136 12.87 -1.51 -15.95
N SER A 137 14.14 -1.47 -15.54
CA SER A 137 14.71 -0.42 -14.70
C SER A 137 16.17 -0.22 -15.09
N VAL A 138 16.67 1.00 -14.91
CA VAL A 138 18.09 1.36 -15.10
C VAL A 138 18.85 1.44 -13.78
N GLN A 139 18.15 1.59 -12.65
CA GLN A 139 18.75 1.70 -11.32
C GLN A 139 17.90 1.01 -10.26
N PRO A 140 18.18 -0.27 -9.91
CA PRO A 140 19.20 -1.13 -10.54
C PRO A 140 18.85 -1.50 -11.98
N ALA A 141 19.85 -1.89 -12.76
CA ALA A 141 19.65 -2.40 -14.11
C ALA A 141 18.93 -3.75 -14.04
N LEU A 142 17.70 -3.79 -14.54
CA LEU A 142 16.86 -4.99 -14.52
C LEU A 142 16.14 -5.15 -15.84
N THR A 143 15.98 -6.40 -16.24
CA THR A 143 15.05 -6.77 -17.31
C THR A 143 13.78 -7.37 -16.71
N ALA A 144 12.69 -7.23 -17.44
CA ALA A 144 11.42 -7.87 -17.13
C ALA A 144 10.98 -8.70 -18.33
N THR A 145 10.43 -9.87 -18.04
CA THR A 145 9.86 -10.78 -19.03
C THR A 145 8.39 -10.99 -18.71
N LEU A 146 7.51 -10.87 -19.70
CA LEU A 146 6.11 -11.28 -19.53
C LEU A 146 6.06 -12.82 -19.54
N SER A 147 6.09 -13.44 -18.38
CA SER A 147 6.20 -14.90 -18.23
C SER A 147 4.90 -15.62 -18.58
N SER A 148 3.75 -15.05 -18.23
CA SER A 148 2.46 -15.66 -18.56
C SER A 148 1.35 -14.62 -18.68
N ARG A 149 0.30 -15.01 -19.41
CA ARG A 149 -1.01 -14.36 -19.40
C ARG A 149 -2.08 -15.45 -19.36
N ALA A 150 -2.84 -15.54 -18.29
CA ALA A 150 -3.83 -16.58 -18.08
C ALA A 150 -5.13 -16.01 -17.52
N LEU A 151 -6.21 -16.79 -17.57
CA LEU A 151 -7.40 -16.53 -16.76
C LEU A 151 -7.16 -17.12 -15.37
N ASP A 152 -7.29 -16.30 -14.34
CA ASP A 152 -7.05 -16.68 -12.95
C ASP A 152 -8.19 -16.11 -12.08
N PRO A 153 -8.72 -16.84 -11.09
CA PRO A 153 -9.60 -16.27 -10.09
C PRO A 153 -8.95 -15.05 -9.41
N ALA A 154 -9.53 -13.88 -9.65
CA ALA A 154 -9.15 -12.64 -9.00
C ALA A 154 -10.37 -12.10 -8.25
N GLY A 155 -10.41 -12.33 -6.94
CA GLY A 155 -11.59 -12.00 -6.14
C GLY A 155 -12.77 -12.92 -6.45
N THR A 156 -13.91 -12.35 -6.81
CA THR A 156 -15.18 -13.07 -7.04
C THR A 156 -15.40 -13.52 -8.48
N SER A 157 -14.53 -13.11 -9.42
CA SER A 157 -14.67 -13.48 -10.84
C SER A 157 -13.33 -13.84 -11.46
N ALA A 158 -13.35 -14.71 -12.47
CA ALA A 158 -12.16 -14.98 -13.28
C ALA A 158 -11.77 -13.70 -14.04
N ASP A 159 -10.49 -13.38 -14.05
CA ASP A 159 -9.95 -12.25 -14.77
C ASP A 159 -8.68 -12.62 -15.54
N SER A 160 -8.35 -11.84 -16.56
CA SER A 160 -7.07 -11.97 -17.24
C SER A 160 -5.97 -11.42 -16.34
N VAL A 161 -4.99 -12.27 -16.04
CA VAL A 161 -3.84 -11.96 -15.20
C VAL A 161 -2.56 -12.08 -16.00
N ALA A 162 -1.71 -11.07 -15.89
CA ALA A 162 -0.39 -10.99 -16.52
C ALA A 162 0.67 -11.08 -15.43
N THR A 163 1.55 -12.09 -15.54
CA THR A 163 2.68 -12.27 -14.64
C THR A 163 3.96 -11.85 -15.33
N ILE A 164 4.61 -10.84 -14.76
CA ILE A 164 5.88 -10.31 -15.23
C ILE A 164 6.96 -10.74 -14.23
N THR A 165 7.98 -11.44 -14.70
CA THR A 165 9.13 -11.84 -13.88
C THR A 165 10.29 -10.90 -14.16
N LEU A 166 10.91 -10.38 -13.11
CA LEU A 166 12.10 -9.56 -13.17
C LEU A 166 13.35 -10.45 -13.17
N SER A 167 14.46 -9.96 -13.73
CA SER A 167 15.72 -10.71 -13.81
C SER A 167 16.33 -11.08 -12.45
N ASN A 168 15.89 -10.45 -11.37
CA ASN A 168 16.26 -10.78 -9.99
C ASN A 168 15.34 -11.84 -9.35
N GLY A 169 14.41 -12.43 -10.11
CA GLY A 169 13.47 -13.44 -9.64
C GLY A 169 12.18 -12.89 -9.01
N GLN A 170 12.09 -11.59 -8.74
CA GLN A 170 10.85 -10.98 -8.24
C GLN A 170 9.75 -11.01 -9.30
N GLN A 171 8.50 -11.03 -8.87
CA GLN A 171 7.34 -11.03 -9.75
C GLN A 171 6.50 -9.77 -9.58
N VAL A 172 5.84 -9.39 -10.66
CA VAL A 172 4.77 -8.40 -10.69
C VAL A 172 3.57 -9.05 -11.34
N VAL A 173 2.47 -9.16 -10.59
CA VAL A 173 1.22 -9.76 -11.08
C VAL A 173 0.19 -8.66 -11.23
N LEU A 174 -0.31 -8.49 -12.44
CA LEU A 174 -1.35 -7.52 -12.79
C LEU A 174 -2.61 -8.28 -13.18
N SER A 175 -3.74 -7.87 -12.64
CA SER A 175 -5.07 -8.25 -13.11
C SER A 175 -5.61 -7.14 -14.01
N ARG A 176 -6.28 -7.52 -15.09
CA ARG A 176 -6.83 -6.57 -16.05
C ARG A 176 -7.91 -5.70 -15.41
N ARG A 177 -8.79 -6.27 -14.59
CA ARG A 177 -9.90 -5.59 -13.91
C ARG A 177 -9.50 -4.99 -12.56
N TYR A 178 -8.68 -5.70 -11.78
CA TYR A 178 -8.40 -5.39 -10.38
C TYR A 178 -7.02 -4.76 -10.13
N GLY A 179 -6.23 -4.52 -11.19
CA GLY A 179 -4.97 -3.78 -11.11
C GLY A 179 -3.82 -4.62 -10.54
N LEU A 180 -2.91 -3.99 -9.79
CA LEU A 180 -1.74 -4.67 -9.23
C LEU A 180 -2.16 -5.64 -8.11
N ARG A 181 -1.90 -6.94 -8.31
CA ARG A 181 -2.17 -8.01 -7.33
C ARG A 181 -0.95 -8.37 -6.49
N LEU A 182 0.24 -8.32 -7.10
CA LEU A 182 1.49 -8.64 -6.42
C LEU A 182 2.61 -7.76 -6.96
N GLY A 183 3.47 -7.25 -6.10
CA GLY A 183 4.66 -6.50 -6.52
C GLY A 183 5.68 -6.25 -5.41
N PRO A 184 6.89 -5.79 -5.76
CA PRO A 184 7.95 -5.50 -4.80
C PRO A 184 7.67 -4.21 -4.01
N GLN A 185 7.92 -4.24 -2.70
CA GLN A 185 7.80 -3.07 -1.83
C GLN A 185 8.71 -1.92 -2.28
N TRP A 186 8.15 -0.71 -2.42
CA TRP A 186 8.79 0.57 -2.77
C TRP A 186 9.66 0.54 -4.02
N LEU A 187 9.48 -0.46 -4.88
CA LEU A 187 10.45 -0.75 -5.94
C LEU A 187 11.86 -0.92 -5.33
N ALA A 188 11.97 -1.57 -4.17
CA ALA A 188 13.22 -2.16 -3.71
C ALA A 188 13.49 -3.38 -4.59
N LEU A 189 14.04 -3.08 -5.77
CA LEU A 189 14.29 -4.04 -6.83
C LEU A 189 15.63 -4.78 -6.65
N ASP A 190 16.19 -4.75 -5.44
CA ASP A 190 17.40 -5.48 -5.05
C ASP A 190 17.11 -6.94 -4.67
N GLY A 191 15.83 -7.35 -4.66
CA GLY A 191 15.41 -8.70 -4.29
C GLY A 191 15.31 -8.95 -2.79
N SER A 192 15.67 -7.97 -1.95
CA SER A 192 15.70 -8.14 -0.49
C SER A 192 14.34 -7.93 0.18
N SER A 193 13.42 -7.24 -0.52
CA SER A 193 12.14 -6.83 0.04
C SER A 193 11.01 -7.81 -0.25
N PRO A 194 10.09 -8.01 0.71
CA PRO A 194 8.95 -8.90 0.53
C PRO A 194 8.03 -8.40 -0.59
N ALA A 195 7.44 -9.34 -1.31
CA ALA A 195 6.40 -9.06 -2.28
C ALA A 195 5.08 -8.81 -1.54
N TRP A 196 4.46 -7.66 -1.80
CA TRP A 196 3.17 -7.32 -1.21
C TRP A 196 2.05 -7.85 -2.10
N GLN A 197 1.04 -8.44 -1.47
CA GLN A 197 -0.09 -9.05 -2.13
C GLN A 197 -1.37 -8.26 -1.84
N GLN A 198 -2.23 -8.16 -2.85
CA GLN A 198 -3.54 -7.55 -2.71
C GLN A 198 -4.39 -8.38 -1.73
N TRP A 199 -4.83 -7.74 -0.65
CA TRP A 199 -5.59 -8.38 0.44
C TRP A 199 -7.05 -8.61 0.05
N THR A 200 -7.67 -7.61 -0.56
CA THR A 200 -9.05 -7.68 -1.07
C THR A 200 -9.15 -7.02 -2.43
N THR A 201 -10.21 -7.32 -3.17
CA THR A 201 -10.51 -6.66 -4.45
C THR A 201 -10.59 -5.14 -4.25
N PRO A 202 -10.12 -4.32 -5.21
CA PRO A 202 -10.23 -2.86 -5.13
C PRO A 202 -11.67 -2.43 -4.86
N GLN A 203 -11.83 -1.55 -3.89
CA GLN A 203 -13.12 -0.98 -3.50
C GLN A 203 -13.26 0.42 -4.11
N ALA A 204 -14.46 0.82 -4.50
CA ALA A 204 -14.71 2.19 -4.94
C ALA A 204 -14.66 3.16 -3.74
N GLY A 205 -14.13 4.36 -3.95
CA GLY A 205 -14.04 5.41 -2.94
C GLY A 205 -12.91 5.21 -1.93
N LEU A 206 -13.25 5.24 -0.64
CA LEU A 206 -12.29 5.20 0.48
C LEU A 206 -12.01 3.79 1.00
N GLY A 207 -12.87 2.82 0.66
CA GLY A 207 -12.73 1.42 1.04
C GLY A 207 -12.69 1.18 2.55
N ASP A 208 -11.82 0.26 2.97
CA ASP A 208 -11.57 -0.10 4.38
C ASP A 208 -11.08 1.09 5.23
N TYR A 209 -10.58 2.16 4.60
CA TYR A 209 -10.18 3.41 5.25
C TYR A 209 -11.18 4.54 4.96
N ASP A 210 -12.45 4.33 5.29
CA ASP A 210 -13.46 5.37 5.21
C ASP A 210 -13.58 6.14 6.52
N ALA A 211 -12.93 7.31 6.60
CA ALA A 211 -13.03 8.18 7.77
C ALA A 211 -14.47 8.61 8.10
N ARG A 212 -15.40 8.53 7.14
CA ARG A 212 -16.83 8.78 7.38
C ARG A 212 -17.44 7.73 8.32
N GLN A 213 -16.85 6.54 8.43
CA GLN A 213 -17.27 5.54 9.41
C GLN A 213 -17.10 6.04 10.85
N LEU A 214 -16.14 6.95 11.12
CA LEU A 214 -16.06 7.61 12.43
C LEU A 214 -17.30 8.44 12.74
N PHE A 215 -17.94 9.00 11.71
CA PHE A 215 -19.19 9.74 11.85
C PHE A 215 -20.42 8.83 11.98
N ALA A 216 -20.30 7.57 11.54
CA ALA A 216 -21.33 6.56 11.68
C ALA A 216 -21.33 5.88 13.06
N LEU A 217 -20.31 6.13 13.91
CA LEU A 217 -20.24 5.58 15.25
C LEU A 217 -21.50 5.95 16.07
N SER A 218 -22.10 4.92 16.66
CA SER A 218 -23.28 4.97 17.52
C SER A 218 -22.89 4.71 18.98
N VAL A 219 -23.82 5.01 19.90
CA VAL A 219 -23.63 4.66 21.32
C VAL A 219 -23.54 3.13 21.44
N GLY A 220 -22.49 2.64 22.09
CA GLY A 220 -22.16 1.23 22.20
C GLY A 220 -21.04 0.77 21.27
N ASP A 221 -20.76 1.49 20.17
CA ASP A 221 -19.69 1.14 19.24
C ASP A 221 -18.31 1.28 19.88
N GLU A 222 -17.36 0.51 19.37
CA GLU A 222 -16.01 0.43 19.93
C GLU A 222 -14.95 0.84 18.90
N LEU A 223 -13.98 1.62 19.37
CA LEU A 223 -12.81 2.02 18.60
C LEU A 223 -11.55 1.61 19.33
N GLY A 224 -10.79 0.70 18.72
CA GLY A 224 -9.56 0.15 19.29
C GLY A 224 -8.32 0.61 18.55
N TYR A 225 -7.22 0.82 19.25
CA TYR A 225 -5.91 0.94 18.63
C TYR A 225 -4.80 0.38 19.53
N GLU A 226 -3.76 -0.11 18.88
CA GLU A 226 -2.54 -0.56 19.56
C GLU A 226 -1.72 0.66 20.01
N LEU A 227 -1.27 0.61 21.26
CA LEU A 227 -0.36 1.56 21.88
C LEU A 227 1.01 0.91 22.01
N THR A 228 1.97 1.32 21.19
CA THR A 228 3.37 0.96 21.43
C THR A 228 4.07 2.14 22.10
N THR A 229 4.31 2.05 23.41
CA THR A 229 5.01 3.11 24.14
C THR A 229 6.49 2.78 24.20
N TYR A 230 7.31 3.61 23.56
CA TYR A 230 8.76 3.53 23.63
C TYR A 230 9.29 4.55 24.66
N SER A 231 9.98 4.09 25.70
CA SER A 231 10.61 4.96 26.70
C SER A 231 12.06 5.28 26.30
N PHE A 232 12.42 6.57 26.29
CA PHE A 232 13.80 7.02 26.11
C PHE A 232 14.48 7.17 27.50
N GLY A 233 15.68 6.62 27.65
CA GLY A 233 16.57 6.96 28.78
C GLY A 233 16.37 6.19 30.09
N SER A 234 15.48 5.19 30.15
CA SER A 234 15.40 4.27 31.31
C SER A 234 15.58 2.83 30.86
N ALA A 235 16.34 2.06 31.65
CA ALA A 235 17.00 0.85 31.17
C ALA A 235 16.06 -0.20 30.56
N PHE A 236 14.79 -0.35 30.97
CA PHE A 236 13.94 -1.42 30.43
C PHE A 236 12.45 -1.16 30.68
N VAL A 237 11.72 -0.61 29.69
CA VAL A 237 10.31 -0.95 29.47
C VAL A 237 9.95 -0.74 27.99
N CYS A 238 9.92 -1.83 27.22
CA CYS A 238 9.07 -1.87 26.03
C CYS A 238 7.67 -2.22 26.54
N SER A 239 6.69 -1.33 26.34
CA SER A 239 5.30 -1.64 26.64
C SER A 239 4.49 -1.67 25.37
N GLN A 240 3.73 -2.74 25.19
CA GLN A 240 2.71 -2.85 24.17
C GLN A 240 1.37 -2.87 24.89
N GLY A 241 0.46 -2.00 24.48
CA GLY A 241 -0.87 -1.93 25.03
C GLY A 241 -1.91 -1.86 23.94
N TYR A 242 -3.15 -1.99 24.37
CA TYR A 242 -4.32 -1.79 23.56
C TYR A 242 -5.20 -0.79 24.27
N ARG A 243 -5.73 0.17 23.52
CA ARG A 243 -6.72 1.09 24.02
C ARG A 243 -8.01 0.89 23.25
N LEU A 244 -9.07 0.65 24.00
CA LEU A 244 -10.42 0.50 23.51
C LEU A 244 -11.26 1.66 24.02
N ARG A 245 -12.01 2.30 23.14
CA ARG A 245 -12.97 3.36 23.47
C ARG A 245 -14.35 2.89 23.08
N ARG A 246 -15.25 2.79 24.05
CA ARG A 246 -16.67 2.51 23.80
C ARG A 246 -17.45 3.81 23.86
N ILE A 247 -18.17 4.15 22.81
CA ILE A 247 -18.96 5.38 22.73
C ILE A 247 -20.12 5.31 23.72
N THR A 248 -20.26 6.31 24.59
CA THR A 248 -21.31 6.41 25.62
C THR A 248 -22.37 7.45 25.28
N SER A 249 -22.00 8.49 24.52
CA SER A 249 -22.96 9.47 24.01
C SER A 249 -22.48 10.08 22.70
N ARG A 250 -23.44 10.59 21.93
CA ARG A 250 -23.26 11.15 20.59
C ARG A 250 -24.10 12.41 20.47
N GLN A 251 -23.49 13.52 20.07
CA GLN A 251 -24.17 14.79 19.88
C GLN A 251 -23.74 15.43 18.56
N PHE A 252 -24.71 15.82 17.74
CA PHE A 252 -24.47 16.62 16.54
C PHE A 252 -24.70 18.10 16.82
N SER A 253 -23.82 18.94 16.28
CA SER A 253 -24.12 20.34 15.98
C SER A 253 -24.34 20.50 14.47
N ALA A 254 -24.51 21.74 14.02
CA ALA A 254 -24.60 22.06 12.59
C ALA A 254 -23.33 21.67 11.80
N ASP A 255 -22.17 21.62 12.45
CA ASP A 255 -20.85 21.50 11.83
C ASP A 255 -19.91 20.49 12.52
N SER A 256 -20.33 19.87 13.63
CA SER A 256 -19.49 18.98 14.42
C SER A 256 -20.22 17.75 14.93
N LEU A 257 -19.45 16.71 15.18
CA LEU A 257 -19.86 15.50 15.89
C LEU A 257 -19.01 15.40 17.16
N VAL A 258 -19.68 15.44 18.31
CA VAL A 258 -19.05 15.23 19.62
C VAL A 258 -19.40 13.82 20.10
N LEU A 259 -18.36 13.03 20.34
CA LEU A 259 -18.47 11.69 20.91
C LEU A 259 -17.90 11.69 22.33
N THR A 260 -18.67 11.21 23.29
CA THR A 260 -18.17 10.86 24.63
C THR A 260 -17.98 9.36 24.69
N TYR A 261 -16.93 8.91 25.35
CA TYR A 261 -16.57 7.50 25.41
C TYR A 261 -16.05 7.10 26.79
N ARG A 262 -16.22 5.82 27.10
CA ARG A 262 -15.48 5.15 28.18
C ARG A 262 -14.23 4.51 27.58
N GLU A 263 -13.09 4.74 28.20
CA GLU A 263 -11.81 4.20 27.76
C GLU A 263 -11.37 3.04 28.66
N GLN A 264 -10.87 1.97 28.03
CA GLN A 264 -10.16 0.89 28.68
C GLN A 264 -8.78 0.78 28.05
N THR A 265 -7.74 0.74 28.88
CA THR A 265 -6.37 0.53 28.43
C THR A 265 -5.83 -0.75 29.06
N GLN A 266 -5.28 -1.64 28.25
CA GLN A 266 -4.53 -2.81 28.68
C GLN A 266 -3.08 -2.60 28.27
N THR A 267 -2.12 -2.74 29.20
CA THR A 267 -0.70 -2.56 28.91
C THR A 267 0.08 -3.79 29.37
N THR A 268 0.88 -4.34 28.47
CA THR A 268 1.80 -5.44 28.72
C THR A 268 3.23 -4.89 28.77
N LEU A 269 3.95 -5.19 29.85
CA LEU A 269 5.34 -4.78 30.05
C LEU A 269 6.26 -5.94 29.68
N PHE A 270 7.15 -5.74 28.71
CA PHE A 270 8.21 -6.71 28.42
C PHE A 270 9.40 -6.43 29.34
N ARG A 271 9.64 -7.32 30.30
CA ARG A 271 10.91 -7.34 31.04
C ARG A 271 11.97 -7.94 30.11
N ALA A 272 13.04 -7.20 29.83
CA ALA A 272 14.21 -7.84 29.23
C ALA A 272 14.73 -8.89 30.22
N ALA A 273 14.83 -10.15 29.78
CA ALA A 273 15.52 -11.16 30.54
C ALA A 273 16.97 -10.70 30.70
N ALA A 274 17.35 -10.26 31.90
CA ALA A 274 18.74 -10.01 32.23
C ALA A 274 19.47 -11.35 32.06
N ARG A 275 20.19 -11.52 30.94
CA ARG A 275 21.19 -12.58 30.78
C ARG A 275 22.22 -12.40 31.88
N ARG A 276 22.03 -13.05 33.02
CA ARG A 276 23.10 -13.23 34.01
C ARG A 276 24.20 -14.04 33.33
N ALA A 277 25.25 -13.36 32.88
CA ALA A 277 26.50 -14.00 32.54
C ALA A 277 27.04 -14.66 33.81
N ARG A 278 26.77 -15.95 34.01
CA ARG A 278 27.49 -16.78 34.99
C ARG A 278 28.92 -16.92 34.48
N SER A 279 29.79 -16.00 34.90
CA SER A 279 31.23 -16.16 34.84
C SER A 279 31.62 -17.34 35.74
N SER A 280 31.87 -18.51 35.14
CA SER A 280 32.49 -19.63 35.84
C SER A 280 34.00 -19.33 35.97
N ARG A 281 34.39 -18.63 37.03
CA ARG A 281 35.79 -18.65 37.47
C ARG A 281 36.10 -20.04 38.03
N ARG A 282 36.74 -20.90 37.22
CA ARG A 282 37.47 -22.07 37.72
C ARG A 282 38.80 -21.56 38.30
N HIS A 283 38.93 -21.59 39.62
CA HIS A 283 40.23 -21.54 40.27
C HIS A 283 40.87 -22.92 40.19
N TRP A 284 41.98 -23.01 39.47
CA TRP A 284 42.96 -24.08 39.65
C TRP A 284 43.86 -23.70 40.83
N ARG A 285 43.88 -24.52 41.88
CA ARG A 285 44.99 -24.55 42.84
C ARG A 285 45.84 -25.78 42.50
N ALA A 286 47.11 -25.53 42.21
CA ALA A 286 48.14 -26.56 42.24
C ALA A 286 48.44 -26.91 43.71
N ALA A 287 48.53 -28.20 44.00
CA ALA A 287 49.18 -28.69 45.22
C ALA A 287 50.45 -29.42 44.79
N GLY A 288 51.56 -29.04 45.42
CA GLY A 288 52.73 -29.90 45.56
C GLY A 288 52.54 -30.89 46.70
#